data_AF-A0A9D5BGD3-F1
#
_entry.id   AF-A0A9D5BGD3-F1
#
_cell.length_a   1.000
_cell.length_b   1.000
_cell.length_c   1.000
_cell.angle_alpha   90.00
_cell.angle_beta   90.00
_cell.angle_gamma   90.00
#
_symmetry.space_group_name_H-M   'P 1'
#
loop_
_entity.id
_entity.type
_entity.pdbx_description
1 polymer ?
#
loop_
_entity_poly.entity_id
_entity_poly.type
_entity_poly.pdbx_seq_one_letter_code
_entity_poly.pdbx_strand_id
1 'polypeptide(L)'
;VSISPEITSKKVCRDIINQLVKMYRESQLDNRIPAYDGRKSLFTAGPLPFTSKVFVVVLTDDNRGSSSDSDRKKREREFKVTIKFASKTDLYNLTQFLRRMQLDCPYETIQALDVALRATPSENYIVAGRSFFSLSLGQPGPLGGGTEYYRGFYQSIRPTQIGLTLNIDVSSRAFYEPILVTDFVSKHFKLNFSRPLSDQDRVKIKKALRGVKVKLSHSGKIRSCKVTGVSREPLRDLTFMLEDNVTRKKVIDYFYEKYNIVLKHPVLPALQAGSDSRPMFFPMEVCQI
;
A
#
# COMPACT_ATOMS: atom_id res chain seq x y z
N VAL A 1 19.42 5.30 7.59
CA VAL A 1 18.16 5.27 8.36
C VAL A 1 17.82 3.85 8.73
N SER A 2 17.47 3.59 9.99
CA SER A 2 16.88 2.33 10.45
C SER A 2 15.59 2.62 11.22
N ILE A 3 14.57 1.80 11.01
CA ILE A 3 13.25 1.94 11.64
C ILE A 3 12.98 0.64 12.42
N SER A 4 12.61 0.77 13.69
CA SER A 4 12.22 -0.35 14.55
C SER A 4 10.79 -0.14 15.09
N PRO A 5 9.90 -1.14 15.01
CA PRO A 5 10.11 -2.47 14.41
C PRO A 5 10.33 -2.42 12.89
N GLU A 6 10.91 -3.49 12.32
CA GLU A 6 11.18 -3.56 10.88
C GLU A 6 9.89 -3.55 10.06
N ILE A 7 9.87 -2.74 8.99
CA ILE A 7 8.72 -2.59 8.11
C ILE A 7 9.13 -2.85 6.67
N THR A 8 8.40 -3.75 6.02
CA THR A 8 8.64 -4.12 4.62
C THR A 8 8.04 -3.13 3.62
N SER A 9 7.00 -2.38 4.02
CA SER A 9 6.28 -1.46 3.13
C SER A 9 6.97 -0.10 3.03
N LYS A 10 7.53 0.20 1.84
CA LYS A 10 8.16 1.50 1.54
C LYS A 10 7.23 2.69 1.82
N LYS A 11 5.92 2.56 1.55
CA LYS A 11 4.94 3.62 1.80
C LYS A 11 4.90 4.00 3.28
N VAL A 12 4.86 3.00 4.16
CA VAL A 12 4.85 3.21 5.62
C VAL A 12 6.14 3.86 6.09
N CYS A 13 7.28 3.38 5.58
CA CYS A 13 8.55 3.99 5.94
C CYS A 13 8.57 5.48 5.57
N ARG A 14 8.01 5.86 4.41
CA ARG A 14 7.84 7.28 4.04
C ARG A 14 6.86 8.00 4.94
N ASP A 15 5.72 7.40 5.27
CA ASP A 15 4.75 7.99 6.22
C ASP A 15 5.40 8.28 7.59
N ILE A 16 6.26 7.36 8.09
CA ILE A 16 7.03 7.53 9.32
C ILE A 16 8.00 8.71 9.21
N ILE A 17 8.80 8.77 8.14
CA ILE A 17 9.75 9.86 7.95
C ILE A 17 9.04 11.20 7.77
N ASN A 18 7.91 11.23 7.07
CA ASN A 18 7.11 12.45 6.90
C ASN A 18 6.54 12.92 8.24
N GLN A 19 6.12 12.00 9.10
CA GLN A 19 5.70 12.34 10.46
C GLN A 19 6.89 12.82 11.32
N LEU A 20 8.07 12.19 11.20
CA LEU A 20 9.30 12.64 11.85
C LEU A 20 9.63 14.07 11.47
N VAL A 21 9.60 14.39 10.17
CA VAL A 21 9.86 15.74 9.67
C VAL A 21 8.84 16.71 10.22
N LYS A 22 7.55 16.39 10.20
CA LYS A 22 6.50 17.24 10.80
C LYS A 22 6.75 17.54 12.28
N MET A 23 7.23 16.57 13.05
CA MET A 23 7.46 16.72 14.50
C MET A 23 8.76 17.45 14.84
N TYR A 24 9.82 17.25 14.04
CA TYR A 24 11.19 17.63 14.43
C TYR A 24 11.90 18.59 13.47
N ARG A 25 11.22 19.07 12.41
CA ARG A 25 11.84 19.94 11.40
C ARG A 25 12.49 21.18 11.99
N GLU A 26 11.74 21.94 12.78
CA GLU A 26 12.20 23.21 13.35
C GLU A 26 13.18 22.97 14.51
N SER A 27 12.89 21.97 15.36
CA SER A 27 13.61 21.78 16.62
C SER A 27 14.91 20.97 16.50
N GLN A 28 15.02 20.03 15.55
CA GLN A 28 16.14 19.08 15.50
C GLN A 28 16.72 18.84 14.10
N LEU A 29 16.00 19.17 13.03
CA LEU A 29 16.51 19.05 11.66
C LEU A 29 17.03 20.38 11.09
N ASP A 30 16.97 21.47 11.88
CA ASP A 30 17.44 22.81 11.48
C ASP A 30 16.78 23.23 10.15
N ASN A 31 15.45 23.11 10.13
CA ASN A 31 14.54 23.43 9.03
C ASN A 31 14.72 22.67 7.71
N ARG A 32 15.61 21.67 7.66
CA ARG A 32 15.87 20.86 6.46
C ARG A 32 14.69 19.95 6.12
N ILE A 33 14.43 19.82 4.82
CA ILE A 33 13.45 18.89 4.25
C ILE A 33 14.22 17.71 3.64
N PRO A 34 14.21 16.53 4.28
CA PRO A 34 14.93 15.39 3.76
C PRO A 34 14.18 14.69 2.62
N ALA A 35 14.92 14.18 1.65
CA ALA A 35 14.41 13.24 0.65
C ALA A 35 14.75 11.81 1.06
N TYR A 36 13.75 10.92 1.08
CA TYR A 36 13.90 9.55 1.58
C TYR A 36 13.48 8.51 0.54
N ASP A 37 14.34 7.51 0.32
CA ASP A 37 14.13 6.48 -0.70
C ASP A 37 13.01 5.48 -0.34
N GLY A 38 12.53 5.49 0.91
CA GLY A 38 11.57 4.54 1.45
C GLY A 38 12.21 3.28 2.05
N ARG A 39 13.55 3.23 2.19
CA ARG A 39 14.32 2.13 2.76
C ARG A 39 15.38 2.62 3.76
N LYS A 40 16.62 2.86 3.33
CA LYS A 40 17.73 3.14 4.24
C LYS A 40 18.39 4.50 3.98
N SER A 41 18.17 5.10 2.82
CA SER A 41 18.90 6.29 2.37
C SER A 41 18.04 7.54 2.48
N LEU A 42 18.56 8.53 3.19
CA LEU A 42 17.95 9.83 3.43
C LEU A 42 18.97 10.91 3.12
N PHE A 43 18.56 11.91 2.33
CA PHE A 43 19.41 12.97 1.81
C PHE A 43 18.87 14.33 2.24
N THR A 44 19.76 15.27 2.53
CA THR A 44 19.42 16.65 2.90
C THR A 44 20.28 17.65 2.15
N ALA A 45 19.74 18.83 1.87
CA ALA A 45 20.53 19.97 1.41
C ALA A 45 21.31 20.55 2.60
N GLY A 46 22.54 20.07 2.78
CA GLY A 46 23.42 20.44 3.90
C GLY A 46 23.41 19.43 5.06
N PRO A 47 24.40 19.53 5.96
CA PRO A 47 24.60 18.58 7.06
C PRO A 47 23.53 18.78 8.14
N LEU A 48 22.97 17.69 8.67
CA LEU A 48 22.13 17.76 9.88
C LEU A 48 22.96 18.19 11.10
N PRO A 49 22.35 18.78 12.15
CA PRO A 49 23.06 19.22 13.36
C PRO A 49 23.48 18.05 14.28
N PHE A 50 23.63 16.85 13.72
CA PHE A 50 24.06 15.63 14.40
C PHE A 50 24.64 14.62 13.40
N THR A 51 25.56 13.78 13.86
CA THR A 51 26.09 12.65 13.09
C THR A 51 25.30 11.36 13.32
N SER A 52 24.61 11.23 14.45
CA SER A 52 23.72 10.11 14.74
C SER A 52 22.67 10.54 15.76
N LYS A 53 21.39 10.24 15.51
CA LYS A 53 20.29 10.55 16.42
C LYS A 53 19.15 9.54 16.31
N VAL A 54 18.51 9.26 17.43
CA VAL A 54 17.31 8.42 17.52
C VAL A 54 16.11 9.32 17.77
N PHE A 55 15.06 9.09 17.01
CA PHE A 55 13.77 9.76 17.10
C PHE A 55 12.70 8.75 17.48
N VAL A 56 11.70 9.22 18.20
CA VAL A 56 10.50 8.45 18.52
C VAL A 56 9.36 9.07 17.72
N VAL A 57 8.79 8.28 16.81
CA VAL A 57 7.72 8.73 15.92
C VAL A 57 6.49 7.94 16.22
N VAL A 58 5.40 8.63 16.54
CA VAL A 58 4.10 8.01 16.75
C VAL A 58 3.28 8.19 15.49
N LEU A 59 2.94 7.09 14.83
CA LEU A 59 1.93 7.08 13.77
C LEU A 59 0.60 6.63 14.35
N THR A 60 -0.43 7.44 14.12
CA THR A 60 -1.81 7.04 14.34
C THR A 60 -2.21 6.14 13.17
N ASP A 61 -2.51 4.87 13.46
CA ASP A 61 -3.08 3.98 12.46
C ASP A 61 -4.53 4.42 12.20
N ASP A 62 -4.72 5.34 11.26
CA ASP A 62 -6.08 5.66 10.81
C ASP A 62 -6.71 4.47 10.07
N ASN A 63 -5.93 3.46 9.66
CA ASN A 63 -6.45 2.21 9.09
C ASN A 63 -5.44 1.08 8.87
N ARG A 64 -5.22 0.24 9.90
CA ARG A 64 -4.70 -1.13 9.71
C ARG A 64 -5.38 -2.12 10.62
N GLY A 65 -6.39 -2.79 10.06
CA GLY A 65 -7.02 -3.94 10.71
C GLY A 65 -6.02 -5.05 10.98
N SER A 66 -5.94 -5.45 12.24
CA SER A 66 -5.94 -6.84 12.72
C SER A 66 -5.74 -6.84 14.24
N SER A 67 -6.79 -6.55 15.00
CA SER A 67 -7.19 -7.29 16.24
C SER A 67 -8.40 -6.60 16.90
N SER A 68 -9.34 -7.45 17.29
CA SER A 68 -10.38 -7.37 18.33
C SER A 68 -10.78 -6.03 18.92
N ASP A 69 -12.10 -5.89 19.03
CA ASP A 69 -12.86 -4.76 19.53
C ASP A 69 -12.95 -4.86 21.07
N SER A 70 -11.89 -4.43 21.76
CA SER A 70 -11.93 -4.18 23.21
C SER A 70 -10.76 -3.29 23.66
N ASP A 71 -10.56 -2.13 23.03
CA ASP A 71 -10.14 -0.91 23.75
C ASP A 71 -10.07 0.29 22.81
N ARG A 72 -10.73 1.37 23.22
CA ARG A 72 -10.77 2.67 22.54
C ARG A 72 -9.45 3.41 22.71
N LYS A 73 -8.42 3.01 21.97
CA LYS A 73 -7.31 3.91 21.63
C LYS A 73 -7.07 3.81 20.13
N LYS A 74 -7.01 4.98 19.47
CA LYS A 74 -6.23 5.14 18.23
C LYS A 74 -4.95 4.35 18.46
N ARG A 75 -4.71 3.26 17.72
CA ARG A 75 -3.51 2.45 17.94
C ARG A 75 -2.34 3.26 17.43
N GLU A 76 -1.85 4.11 18.30
CA GLU A 76 -0.61 4.81 18.18
C GLU A 76 0.49 3.76 18.17
N ARG A 77 1.13 3.61 17.02
CA ARG A 77 2.33 2.78 16.90
C ARG A 77 3.52 3.69 17.05
N GLU A 78 4.29 3.41 18.08
CA GLU A 78 5.58 4.04 18.27
C GLU A 78 6.64 3.35 17.41
N PHE A 79 7.42 4.15 16.70
CA PHE A 79 8.54 3.72 15.90
C PHE A 79 9.80 4.44 16.37
N LYS A 80 10.87 3.67 16.57
CA LYS A 80 12.20 4.23 16.81
C LYS A 80 12.93 4.36 15.48
N VAL A 81 13.27 5.59 15.11
CA VAL A 81 13.96 5.92 13.86
C VAL A 81 15.36 6.40 14.18
N THR A 82 16.37 5.69 13.70
CA THR A 82 17.77 6.12 13.82
C THR A 82 18.24 6.70 12.50
N ILE A 83 18.72 7.96 12.54
CA ILE A 83 19.38 8.63 11.43
C ILE A 83 20.85 8.75 11.79
N LYS A 84 21.72 8.13 10.98
CA LYS A 84 23.17 8.18 11.11
C LYS A 84 23.76 8.72 9.81
N PHE A 85 24.67 9.68 9.92
CA PHE A 85 25.47 10.20 8.83
C PHE A 85 26.29 9.05 8.22
N ALA A 86 26.16 8.88 6.91
CA ALA A 86 26.84 7.83 6.17
C ALA A 86 28.01 8.41 5.37
N SER A 87 27.72 9.35 4.48
CA SER A 87 28.70 10.00 3.62
C SER A 87 28.18 11.36 3.15
N LYS A 88 29.09 12.19 2.65
CA LYS A 88 28.77 13.42 1.92
C LYS A 88 28.85 13.13 0.43
N THR A 89 27.73 13.33 -0.26
CA THR A 89 27.68 13.24 -1.71
C THR A 89 28.43 14.41 -2.34
N ASP A 90 29.29 14.12 -3.32
CA ASP A 90 30.06 15.14 -4.01
C ASP A 90 29.43 15.50 -5.38
N LEU A 91 28.94 16.73 -5.48
CA LEU A 91 28.41 17.31 -6.72
C LEU A 91 29.52 17.79 -7.65
N TYR A 92 30.73 18.04 -7.13
CA TYR A 92 31.87 18.41 -7.95
C TYR A 92 32.26 17.26 -8.87
N ASN A 93 32.41 16.04 -8.32
CA ASN A 93 32.66 14.84 -9.13
C ASN A 93 31.61 14.62 -10.23
N LEU A 94 30.32 14.89 -9.94
CA LEU A 94 29.28 14.88 -10.98
C LEU A 94 29.55 15.92 -12.06
N THR A 95 29.91 17.13 -11.69
CA THR A 95 30.24 18.20 -12.65
C THR A 95 31.44 17.82 -13.52
N GLN A 96 32.48 17.24 -12.92
CA GLN A 96 33.68 16.79 -13.63
C GLN A 96 33.37 15.62 -14.58
N PHE A 97 32.55 14.67 -14.14
CA PHE A 97 32.05 13.57 -14.97
C PHE A 97 31.25 14.08 -16.19
N LEU A 98 30.32 15.03 -15.98
CA LEU A 98 29.52 15.62 -17.06
C LEU A 98 30.38 16.42 -18.05
N ARG A 99 31.47 17.04 -17.59
CA ARG A 99 32.48 17.74 -18.42
C ARG A 99 33.46 16.80 -19.11
N ARG A 100 33.35 15.48 -18.92
CA ARG A 100 34.29 14.46 -19.42
C ARG A 100 35.72 14.62 -18.89
N MET A 101 35.87 15.29 -17.75
CA MET A 101 37.15 15.41 -17.04
C MET A 101 37.42 14.23 -16.11
N GLN A 102 36.40 13.42 -15.82
CA GLN A 102 36.49 12.21 -15.03
C GLN A 102 35.68 11.09 -15.69
N LEU A 103 36.21 9.87 -15.69
CA LEU A 103 35.58 8.71 -16.32
C LEU A 103 34.61 7.98 -15.38
N ASP A 104 34.88 8.00 -14.08
CA ASP A 104 34.04 7.33 -13.09
C ASP A 104 32.70 8.02 -12.92
N CYS A 105 31.62 7.28 -13.16
CA CYS A 105 30.26 7.77 -12.98
C CYS A 105 29.90 7.85 -11.49
N PRO A 106 29.53 9.01 -10.95
CA PRO A 106 29.18 9.16 -9.53
C PRO A 106 27.74 8.69 -9.26
N TYR A 107 27.56 7.37 -9.21
CA TYR A 107 26.26 6.73 -9.03
C TYR A 107 25.55 7.16 -7.75
N GLU A 108 26.27 7.33 -6.64
CA GLU A 108 25.69 7.79 -5.36
C GLU A 108 25.08 9.19 -5.49
N THR A 109 25.77 10.09 -6.20
CA THR A 109 25.29 11.45 -6.45
C THR A 109 24.05 11.45 -7.33
N ILE A 110 24.07 10.67 -8.42
CA ILE A 110 22.91 10.53 -9.31
C ILE A 110 21.72 9.91 -8.55
N GLN A 111 21.97 8.94 -7.67
CA GLN A 111 20.93 8.33 -6.83
C GLN A 111 20.34 9.33 -5.84
N ALA A 112 21.16 10.15 -5.18
CA ALA A 112 20.69 11.19 -4.26
C ALA A 112 19.73 12.18 -4.96
N LEU A 113 20.12 12.62 -6.17
CA LEU A 113 19.29 13.50 -7.00
C LEU A 113 18.00 12.80 -7.48
N ASP A 114 18.08 11.53 -7.89
CA ASP A 114 16.90 10.75 -8.30
C ASP A 114 15.92 10.57 -7.13
N VAL A 115 16.41 10.33 -5.92
CA VAL A 115 15.56 10.23 -4.71
C VAL A 115 14.91 11.58 -4.39
N ALA A 116 15.67 12.69 -4.50
CA ALA A 116 15.13 14.03 -4.30
C ALA A 116 14.01 14.37 -5.29
N LEU A 117 14.23 14.18 -6.60
CA LEU A 117 13.20 14.46 -7.61
C LEU A 117 11.97 13.54 -7.50
N ARG A 118 12.14 12.34 -6.92
CA ARG A 118 11.05 11.38 -6.75
C ARG A 118 10.31 11.54 -5.43
N ALA A 119 10.75 12.40 -4.52
CA ALA A 119 10.17 12.55 -3.19
C ALA A 119 8.67 12.92 -3.27
N THR A 120 8.36 14.07 -3.88
CA THR A 120 6.98 14.56 -3.99
C THR A 120 6.07 13.66 -4.84
N PRO A 121 6.47 13.18 -6.04
CA PRO A 121 5.64 12.24 -6.81
C PRO A 121 5.37 10.93 -6.06
N SER A 122 6.29 10.46 -5.23
CA SER A 122 6.11 9.23 -4.43
C SER A 122 5.10 9.37 -3.29
N GLU A 123 4.78 10.61 -2.89
CA GLU A 123 3.76 10.92 -1.88
C GLU A 123 2.39 11.08 -2.52
N ASN A 124 2.35 11.76 -3.67
CA ASN A 124 1.11 12.15 -4.33
C ASN A 124 0.52 11.05 -5.22
N TYR A 125 1.33 10.11 -5.71
CA TYR A 125 0.92 9.15 -6.73
C TYR A 125 1.22 7.70 -6.35
N ILE A 126 0.56 6.77 -7.05
CA ILE A 126 0.80 5.34 -6.92
C ILE A 126 2.13 5.01 -7.62
N VAL A 127 3.10 4.54 -6.85
CA VAL A 127 4.44 4.20 -7.37
C VAL A 127 4.48 2.75 -7.85
N ALA A 128 4.83 2.52 -9.12
CA ALA A 128 5.20 1.21 -9.62
C ALA A 128 6.55 1.27 -10.35
N GLY A 129 7.59 0.69 -9.72
CA GLY A 129 8.95 0.79 -10.21
C GLY A 129 9.41 2.26 -10.27
N ARG A 130 9.74 2.73 -11.47
CA ARG A 130 10.15 4.12 -11.73
C ARG A 130 9.02 5.02 -12.23
N SER A 131 7.81 4.50 -12.36
CA SER A 131 6.64 5.24 -12.85
C SER A 131 5.65 5.59 -11.74
N PHE A 132 4.86 6.62 -12.00
CA PHE A 132 3.86 7.18 -11.09
C PHE A 132 2.50 7.20 -11.79
N PHE A 133 1.44 6.76 -11.11
CA PHE A 133 0.08 6.64 -11.66
C PHE A 133 -0.95 7.31 -10.73
N SER A 134 -1.96 7.94 -11.31
CA SER A 134 -3.04 8.58 -10.55
C SER A 134 -4.27 8.84 -11.42
N LEU A 135 -5.46 8.80 -10.81
CA LEU A 135 -6.71 9.25 -11.42
C LEU A 135 -6.70 10.76 -11.73
N SER A 136 -5.85 11.54 -11.07
CA SER A 136 -5.68 12.97 -11.36
C SER A 136 -4.86 13.27 -12.61
N LEU A 137 -4.16 12.26 -13.17
CA LEU A 137 -3.33 12.40 -14.38
C LEU A 137 -4.10 12.06 -15.67
N GLY A 138 -5.41 11.81 -15.55
CA GLY A 138 -6.31 11.56 -16.68
C GLY A 138 -7.39 10.54 -16.32
N GLN A 139 -8.44 10.52 -17.13
CA GLN A 139 -9.53 9.56 -16.96
C GLN A 139 -9.01 8.12 -17.07
N PRO A 140 -9.41 7.23 -16.16
CA PRO A 140 -9.16 5.80 -16.34
C PRO A 140 -9.93 5.30 -17.55
N GLY A 141 -9.46 4.21 -18.16
CA GLY A 141 -10.17 3.55 -19.24
C GLY A 141 -10.32 2.05 -18.99
N PRO A 142 -11.45 1.45 -19.38
CA PRO A 142 -11.70 0.04 -19.13
C PRO A 142 -10.72 -0.82 -19.94
N LEU A 143 -10.15 -1.83 -19.28
CA LEU A 143 -9.43 -2.94 -19.93
C LEU A 143 -10.29 -4.21 -20.00
N GLY A 144 -11.41 -4.22 -19.28
CA GLY A 144 -12.34 -5.34 -19.21
C GLY A 144 -12.08 -6.25 -18.00
N GLY A 145 -13.06 -7.11 -17.69
CA GLY A 145 -12.94 -8.09 -16.62
C GLY A 145 -12.70 -7.49 -15.23
N GLY A 146 -13.25 -6.31 -14.93
CA GLY A 146 -13.05 -5.64 -13.65
C GLY A 146 -11.66 -5.00 -13.50
N THR A 147 -11.01 -4.66 -14.61
CA THR A 147 -9.72 -3.96 -14.66
C THR A 147 -9.79 -2.74 -15.55
N GLU A 148 -9.04 -1.71 -15.18
CA GLU A 148 -8.93 -0.44 -15.88
C GLU A 148 -7.46 -0.01 -15.92
N TYR A 149 -7.08 0.84 -16.87
CA TYR A 149 -5.75 1.42 -16.88
C TYR A 149 -5.76 2.81 -16.24
N TYR A 150 -4.73 3.11 -15.46
CA TYR A 150 -4.43 4.46 -15.00
C TYR A 150 -3.29 5.03 -15.83
N ARG A 151 -3.42 6.31 -16.16
CA ARG A 151 -2.35 7.08 -16.78
C ARG A 151 -1.34 7.51 -15.74
N GLY A 152 -0.14 7.80 -16.23
CA GLY A 152 1.00 8.08 -15.42
C GLY A 152 2.19 8.51 -16.26
N PHE A 153 3.35 8.57 -15.62
CA PHE A 153 4.60 8.87 -16.28
C PHE A 153 5.76 8.09 -15.65
N TYR A 154 6.71 7.70 -16.48
CA TYR A 154 8.02 7.24 -16.08
C TYR A 154 8.90 8.45 -15.75
N GLN A 155 9.77 8.30 -14.73
CA GLN A 155 10.74 9.34 -14.37
C GLN A 155 12.11 8.72 -14.06
N SER A 156 13.15 9.22 -14.74
CA SER A 156 14.54 8.94 -14.37
C SER A 156 15.48 10.08 -14.66
N ILE A 157 16.42 10.34 -13.75
CA ILE A 157 17.59 11.16 -14.06
C ILE A 157 18.65 10.30 -14.76
N ARG A 158 19.25 10.81 -15.85
CA ARG A 158 20.29 10.15 -16.64
C ARG A 158 21.41 11.15 -16.95
N PRO A 159 22.70 10.80 -16.74
CA PRO A 159 23.78 11.58 -17.32
C PRO A 159 23.81 11.38 -18.84
N THR A 160 23.93 12.47 -19.59
CA THR A 160 24.04 12.48 -21.05
C THR A 160 25.18 13.39 -21.49
N GLN A 161 25.48 13.41 -22.80
CA GLN A 161 26.52 14.29 -23.36
C GLN A 161 26.20 15.79 -23.22
N ILE A 162 24.94 16.16 -23.02
CA ILE A 162 24.50 17.55 -22.82
C ILE A 162 24.34 17.93 -21.33
N GLY A 163 24.66 17.00 -20.43
CA GLY A 163 24.53 17.18 -18.98
C GLY A 163 23.57 16.18 -18.34
N LEU A 164 23.12 16.51 -17.13
CA LEU A 164 22.18 15.68 -16.38
C LEU A 164 20.76 15.92 -16.91
N THR A 165 20.11 14.89 -17.41
CA THR A 165 18.81 14.99 -18.09
C THR A 165 17.73 14.25 -17.31
N LEU A 166 16.56 14.87 -17.18
CA LEU A 166 15.36 14.22 -16.67
C LEU A 166 14.62 13.56 -17.83
N ASN A 167 14.65 12.24 -17.88
CA ASN A 167 13.86 11.44 -18.82
C ASN A 167 12.45 11.23 -18.25
N ILE A 168 11.45 11.78 -18.96
CA ILE A 168 10.03 11.63 -18.69
C ILE A 168 9.37 10.99 -19.90
N ASP A 169 8.57 9.96 -19.67
CA ASP A 169 7.78 9.31 -20.71
C ASP A 169 6.37 9.01 -20.20
N VAL A 170 5.38 9.06 -21.08
CA VAL A 170 3.99 8.73 -20.74
C VAL A 170 3.89 7.25 -20.45
N SER A 171 3.16 6.88 -19.39
CA SER A 171 2.98 5.48 -19.01
C SER A 171 1.52 5.19 -18.70
N SER A 172 1.09 3.97 -18.96
CA SER A 172 -0.21 3.45 -18.54
C SER A 172 -0.02 2.08 -17.89
N ARG A 173 -0.78 1.81 -16.83
CA ARG A 173 -0.71 0.54 -16.10
C ARG A 173 -2.10 0.06 -15.71
N ALA A 174 -2.31 -1.25 -15.76
CA ALA A 174 -3.54 -1.90 -15.32
C ALA A 174 -3.68 -1.89 -13.79
N PHE A 175 -4.88 -1.57 -13.33
CA PHE A 175 -5.35 -1.58 -11.96
C PHE A 175 -6.70 -2.31 -11.90
N TYR A 176 -7.09 -2.77 -10.70
CA TYR A 176 -8.44 -3.26 -10.49
C TYR A 176 -9.41 -2.09 -10.41
N GLU A 177 -10.57 -2.24 -11.03
CA GLU A 177 -11.68 -1.30 -10.85
C GLU A 177 -12.13 -1.31 -9.37
N PRO A 178 -12.44 -0.16 -8.76
CA PRO A 178 -12.89 -0.08 -7.37
C PRO A 178 -14.38 -0.46 -7.23
N ILE A 179 -14.72 -1.70 -7.59
CA ILE A 179 -16.09 -2.25 -7.60
C ILE A 179 -16.29 -3.30 -6.49
N LEU A 180 -17.54 -3.69 -6.23
CA LEU A 180 -17.82 -4.80 -5.32
C LEU A 180 -17.17 -6.08 -5.83
N VAL A 181 -16.75 -6.95 -4.90
CA VAL A 181 -16.14 -8.23 -5.26
C VAL A 181 -17.13 -9.11 -6.03
N THR A 182 -18.42 -9.02 -5.75
CA THR A 182 -19.48 -9.66 -6.56
C THR A 182 -19.48 -9.16 -8.00
N ASP A 183 -19.37 -7.85 -8.20
CA ASP A 183 -19.35 -7.26 -9.54
C ASP A 183 -18.08 -7.63 -10.29
N PHE A 184 -16.93 -7.65 -9.59
CA PHE A 184 -15.68 -8.13 -10.16
C PHE A 184 -15.78 -9.60 -10.58
N VAL A 185 -16.31 -10.48 -9.73
CA VAL A 185 -16.46 -11.90 -10.05
C VAL A 185 -17.40 -12.09 -11.25
N SER A 186 -18.51 -11.34 -11.28
CA SER A 186 -19.45 -11.36 -12.41
C SER A 186 -18.79 -10.88 -13.70
N LYS A 187 -18.12 -9.72 -13.70
CA LYS A 187 -17.45 -9.16 -14.88
C LYS A 187 -16.27 -10.02 -15.36
N HIS A 188 -15.43 -10.51 -14.45
CA HIS A 188 -14.19 -11.21 -14.78
C HIS A 188 -14.41 -12.66 -15.21
N PHE A 189 -15.30 -13.38 -14.51
CA PHE A 189 -15.57 -14.79 -14.77
C PHE A 189 -16.87 -15.03 -15.55
N LYS A 190 -17.65 -13.99 -15.83
CA LYS A 190 -18.95 -14.07 -16.53
C LYS A 190 -19.93 -15.01 -15.83
N LEU A 191 -19.95 -14.96 -14.51
CA LEU A 191 -20.74 -15.84 -13.65
C LEU A 191 -22.05 -15.17 -13.20
N ASN A 192 -23.11 -15.97 -13.11
CA ASN A 192 -24.37 -15.57 -12.47
C ASN A 192 -24.50 -16.28 -11.12
N PHE A 193 -24.96 -15.54 -10.10
CA PHE A 193 -25.09 -16.00 -8.71
C PHE A 193 -26.43 -16.66 -8.40
N SER A 194 -27.24 -17.00 -9.41
CA SER A 194 -28.47 -17.80 -9.22
C SER A 194 -28.20 -19.25 -8.80
N ARG A 195 -26.98 -19.77 -9.02
CA ARG A 195 -26.58 -21.13 -8.67
C ARG A 195 -25.29 -21.12 -7.83
N PRO A 196 -25.05 -22.14 -7.00
CA PRO A 196 -23.75 -22.30 -6.33
C PRO A 196 -22.60 -22.35 -7.34
N LEU A 197 -21.45 -21.81 -6.95
CA LEU A 197 -20.25 -21.83 -7.78
C LEU A 197 -19.71 -23.26 -7.91
N SER A 198 -19.24 -23.61 -9.11
CA SER A 198 -18.46 -24.84 -9.29
C SER A 198 -17.14 -24.76 -8.51
N ASP A 199 -16.59 -25.90 -8.12
CA ASP A 199 -15.29 -25.92 -7.46
C ASP A 199 -14.17 -25.36 -8.35
N GLN A 200 -14.28 -25.53 -9.67
CA GLN A 200 -13.35 -24.95 -10.63
C GLN A 200 -13.39 -23.42 -10.61
N ASP A 201 -14.57 -22.82 -10.62
CA ASP A 201 -14.73 -21.37 -10.58
C ASP A 201 -14.28 -20.81 -9.23
N ARG A 202 -14.61 -21.50 -8.14
CA ARG A 202 -14.16 -21.14 -6.79
C ARG A 202 -12.63 -21.09 -6.71
N VAL A 203 -11.93 -22.07 -7.29
CA VAL A 203 -10.46 -22.08 -7.35
C VAL A 203 -9.91 -20.93 -8.20
N LYS A 204 -10.53 -20.63 -9.34
CA LYS A 204 -10.15 -19.48 -10.19
C LYS A 204 -10.33 -18.15 -9.47
N ILE A 205 -11.47 -17.94 -8.80
CA ILE A 205 -11.76 -16.75 -7.99
C ILE A 205 -10.76 -16.63 -6.85
N LYS A 206 -10.49 -17.73 -6.13
CA LYS A 206 -9.46 -17.77 -5.08
C LYS A 206 -8.11 -17.31 -5.63
N LYS A 207 -7.69 -17.80 -6.79
CA LYS A 207 -6.40 -17.43 -7.41
C LYS A 207 -6.35 -15.96 -7.79
N ALA A 208 -7.43 -15.40 -8.36
CA ALA A 208 -7.49 -14.01 -8.79
C ALA A 208 -7.50 -13.03 -7.61
N LEU A 209 -8.26 -13.33 -6.55
CA LEU A 209 -8.42 -12.43 -5.41
C LEU A 209 -7.33 -12.59 -4.34
N ARG A 210 -6.57 -13.69 -4.34
CA ARG A 210 -5.52 -13.91 -3.33
C ARG A 210 -4.50 -12.78 -3.37
N GLY A 211 -4.37 -12.09 -2.24
CA GLY A 211 -3.46 -10.98 -2.04
C GLY A 211 -4.01 -9.61 -2.41
N VAL A 212 -5.20 -9.55 -3.01
CA VAL A 212 -5.95 -8.30 -3.21
C VAL A 212 -6.38 -7.76 -1.86
N LYS A 213 -6.25 -6.45 -1.67
CA LYS A 213 -6.78 -5.77 -0.49
C LYS A 213 -8.20 -5.31 -0.83
N VAL A 214 -9.16 -5.63 0.02
CA VAL A 214 -10.56 -5.21 -0.13
C VAL A 214 -10.96 -4.32 1.04
N LYS A 215 -11.81 -3.33 0.77
CA LYS A 215 -12.49 -2.50 1.77
C LYS A 215 -13.81 -3.15 2.17
N LEU A 216 -14.12 -3.10 3.46
CA LEU A 216 -15.33 -3.63 4.04
C LEU A 216 -16.37 -2.51 4.14
N SER A 217 -17.52 -2.69 3.47
CA SER A 217 -18.57 -1.66 3.40
C SER A 217 -19.59 -1.73 4.55
N HIS A 218 -19.60 -2.80 5.34
CA HIS A 218 -20.62 -3.05 6.36
C HIS A 218 -20.44 -2.27 7.68
N SER A 219 -19.25 -1.76 8.00
CA SER A 219 -18.93 -1.33 9.37
C SER A 219 -19.03 0.16 9.66
N GLY A 220 -19.52 1.02 8.76
CA GLY A 220 -19.53 2.50 8.91
C GLY A 220 -18.13 3.15 9.01
N LYS A 221 -17.11 2.37 9.35
CA LYS A 221 -15.68 2.66 9.33
C LYS A 221 -15.06 1.96 8.13
N ILE A 222 -14.16 2.65 7.43
CA ILE A 222 -13.45 2.12 6.26
C ILE A 222 -12.40 1.10 6.72
N ARG A 223 -12.76 -0.16 7.00
CA ARG A 223 -11.78 -1.22 7.26
C ARG A 223 -11.32 -1.85 5.96
N SER A 224 -10.05 -2.27 5.89
CA SER A 224 -9.54 -3.06 4.75
C SER A 224 -8.84 -4.32 5.23
N CYS A 225 -9.00 -5.41 4.49
CA CYS A 225 -8.33 -6.68 4.75
C CYS A 225 -7.67 -7.21 3.46
N LYS A 226 -6.63 -8.03 3.61
CA LYS A 226 -5.98 -8.72 2.49
C LYS A 226 -6.60 -10.10 2.36
N VAL A 227 -7.13 -10.42 1.19
CA VAL A 227 -7.76 -11.71 0.92
C VAL A 227 -6.68 -12.80 0.91
N THR A 228 -6.86 -13.84 1.71
CA THR A 228 -5.98 -15.01 1.77
C THR A 228 -6.60 -16.19 1.02
N GLY A 229 -7.92 -16.25 0.93
CA GLY A 229 -8.63 -17.35 0.27
C GLY A 229 -10.12 -17.08 0.07
N VAL A 230 -10.82 -18.17 -0.25
CA VAL A 230 -12.28 -18.23 -0.44
C VAL A 230 -12.74 -19.51 0.24
N SER A 231 -13.84 -19.45 1.01
CA SER A 231 -14.39 -20.60 1.74
C SER A 231 -14.80 -21.72 0.77
N ARG A 232 -14.77 -22.97 1.25
CA ARG A 232 -15.31 -24.11 0.49
C ARG A 232 -16.83 -24.15 0.54
N GLU A 233 -17.38 -23.90 1.72
CA GLU A 233 -18.82 -23.88 1.96
C GLU A 233 -19.44 -22.53 1.55
N PRO A 234 -20.71 -22.54 1.08
CA PRO A 234 -21.48 -21.33 0.82
C PRO A 234 -21.88 -20.63 2.13
N LEU A 235 -22.20 -19.34 2.05
CA LEU A 235 -22.54 -18.50 3.20
C LEU A 235 -23.68 -19.05 4.07
N ARG A 236 -24.67 -19.74 3.48
CA ARG A 236 -25.81 -20.36 4.20
C ARG A 236 -25.42 -21.49 5.16
N ASP A 237 -24.32 -22.16 4.87
CA ASP A 237 -23.85 -23.33 5.60
C ASP A 237 -22.57 -23.02 6.40
N LEU A 238 -21.85 -21.96 6.00
CA LEU A 238 -20.60 -21.54 6.60
C LEU A 238 -20.78 -21.01 8.03
N THR A 239 -20.11 -21.68 8.97
CA THR A 239 -20.03 -21.28 10.37
C THR A 239 -18.61 -20.82 10.74
N PHE A 240 -18.52 -19.96 11.75
CA PHE A 240 -17.25 -19.52 12.31
C PHE A 240 -17.36 -19.40 13.84
N MET A 241 -16.22 -19.46 14.52
CA MET A 241 -16.14 -19.20 15.96
C MET A 241 -16.06 -17.70 16.21
N LEU A 242 -16.88 -17.21 17.14
CA LEU A 242 -16.83 -15.85 17.62
C LEU A 242 -15.58 -15.62 18.50
N GLU A 243 -15.33 -14.37 18.87
CA GLU A 243 -14.12 -13.99 19.60
C GLU A 243 -13.98 -14.65 20.98
N ASP A 244 -15.10 -15.15 21.52
CA ASP A 244 -15.15 -15.92 22.76
C ASP A 244 -14.61 -17.35 22.61
N ASN A 245 -14.34 -17.83 21.38
CA ASN A 245 -13.93 -19.18 21.02
C ASN A 245 -14.88 -20.29 21.51
N VAL A 246 -16.08 -19.94 21.95
CA VAL A 246 -17.10 -20.87 22.45
C VAL A 246 -18.30 -20.89 21.52
N THR A 247 -18.73 -19.72 21.05
CA THR A 247 -19.97 -19.61 20.29
C THR A 247 -19.70 -19.79 18.81
N ARG A 248 -20.30 -20.83 18.21
CA ARG A 248 -20.34 -21.02 16.75
C ARG A 248 -21.57 -20.31 16.20
N LYS A 249 -21.36 -19.54 15.13
CA LYS A 249 -22.44 -18.82 14.46
C LYS A 249 -22.31 -18.92 12.96
N LYS A 250 -23.44 -18.94 12.23
CA LYS A 250 -23.41 -18.81 10.78
C LYS A 250 -23.03 -17.39 10.39
N VAL A 251 -22.35 -17.25 9.26
CA VAL A 251 -21.96 -15.94 8.75
C VAL A 251 -23.20 -15.08 8.46
N ILE A 252 -24.25 -15.64 7.86
CA ILE A 252 -25.50 -14.93 7.59
C ILE A 252 -26.12 -14.38 8.88
N ASP A 253 -26.31 -15.22 9.89
CA ASP A 253 -26.96 -14.83 11.15
C ASP A 253 -26.17 -13.74 11.87
N TYR A 254 -24.83 -13.84 11.86
CA TYR A 254 -23.98 -12.80 12.42
C TYR A 254 -24.14 -11.45 11.71
N PHE A 255 -24.18 -11.44 10.38
CA PHE A 255 -24.33 -10.20 9.61
C PHE A 255 -25.73 -9.58 9.77
N TYR A 256 -26.76 -10.40 9.87
CA TYR A 256 -28.11 -9.95 10.16
C TYR A 256 -28.20 -9.36 11.58
N GLU A 257 -27.80 -10.11 12.61
CA GLU A 257 -27.97 -9.65 14.00
C GLU A 257 -27.06 -8.48 14.37
N LYS A 258 -25.81 -8.45 13.88
CA LYS A 258 -24.85 -7.42 14.27
C LYS A 258 -24.91 -6.16 13.40
N TYR A 259 -25.18 -6.32 12.12
CA TYR A 259 -25.13 -5.20 11.16
C TYR A 259 -26.49 -4.90 10.53
N ASN A 260 -27.54 -5.67 10.83
CA ASN A 260 -28.86 -5.58 10.18
C ASN A 260 -28.77 -5.70 8.65
N ILE A 261 -27.87 -6.58 8.16
CA ILE A 261 -27.65 -6.82 6.73
C ILE A 261 -28.24 -8.18 6.35
N VAL A 262 -29.25 -8.17 5.49
CA VAL A 262 -29.78 -9.36 4.82
C VAL A 262 -28.94 -9.63 3.58
N LEU A 263 -28.23 -10.75 3.57
CA LEU A 263 -27.34 -11.09 2.46
C LEU A 263 -28.12 -11.55 1.22
N LYS A 264 -27.81 -10.99 0.06
CA LYS A 264 -28.52 -11.25 -1.21
C LYS A 264 -28.07 -12.54 -1.88
N HIS A 265 -26.82 -12.95 -1.68
CA HIS A 265 -26.20 -14.09 -2.34
C HIS A 265 -25.75 -15.17 -1.34
N PRO A 266 -26.68 -15.84 -0.63
CA PRO A 266 -26.33 -16.85 0.39
C PRO A 266 -25.69 -18.11 -0.19
N VAL A 267 -25.80 -18.33 -1.51
CA VAL A 267 -25.20 -19.45 -2.24
C VAL A 267 -23.72 -19.24 -2.58
N LEU A 268 -23.21 -18.02 -2.42
CA LEU A 268 -21.80 -17.72 -2.69
C LEU A 268 -20.92 -18.08 -1.50
N PRO A 269 -19.63 -18.39 -1.73
CA PRO A 269 -18.66 -18.54 -0.66
C PRO A 269 -18.26 -17.17 -0.08
N ALA A 270 -17.68 -17.19 1.11
CA ALA A 270 -17.09 -16.02 1.73
C ALA A 270 -15.63 -15.82 1.30
N LEU A 271 -15.17 -14.57 1.28
CA LEU A 271 -13.75 -14.26 1.27
C LEU A 271 -13.14 -14.62 2.62
N GLN A 272 -11.97 -15.23 2.59
CA GLN A 272 -11.16 -15.50 3.76
C GLN A 272 -10.07 -14.44 3.90
N ALA A 273 -9.87 -13.98 5.13
CA ALA A 273 -8.73 -13.16 5.54
C ALA A 273 -8.25 -13.58 6.94
N GLY A 274 -7.22 -12.92 7.46
CA GLY A 274 -6.63 -13.28 8.76
C GLY A 274 -5.57 -14.37 8.64
N SER A 275 -5.24 -15.00 9.77
CA SER A 275 -4.30 -16.13 9.83
C SER A 275 -5.04 -17.46 9.71
N ASP A 276 -4.31 -18.52 9.37
CA ASP A 276 -4.88 -19.88 9.32
C ASP A 276 -5.40 -20.33 10.71
N SER A 277 -4.81 -19.82 11.79
CA SER A 277 -5.24 -20.06 13.18
C SER A 277 -6.51 -19.30 13.59
N ARG A 278 -6.81 -18.18 12.94
CA ARG A 278 -7.99 -17.35 13.23
C ARG A 278 -8.54 -16.78 11.92
N PRO A 279 -9.19 -17.61 11.09
CA PRO A 279 -9.74 -17.18 9.82
C PRO A 279 -10.92 -16.23 10.05
N MET A 280 -10.98 -15.17 9.24
CA MET A 280 -12.10 -14.25 9.17
C MET A 280 -12.83 -14.46 7.85
N PHE A 281 -14.16 -14.46 7.90
CA PHE A 281 -15.01 -14.69 6.74
C PHE A 281 -15.84 -13.46 6.43
N PHE A 282 -15.78 -13.00 5.18
CA PHE A 282 -16.52 -11.84 4.71
C PHE A 282 -17.36 -12.18 3.47
N PRO A 283 -18.68 -11.92 3.47
CA PRO A 283 -19.48 -12.02 2.26
C PRO A 283 -18.93 -11.14 1.14
N MET A 284 -18.89 -11.65 -0.09
CA MET A 284 -18.33 -10.90 -1.23
C MET A 284 -19.09 -9.59 -1.50
N GLU A 285 -20.40 -9.57 -1.23
CA GLU A 285 -21.28 -8.42 -1.44
C GLU A 285 -21.07 -7.26 -0.45
N VAL A 286 -20.28 -7.47 0.61
CA VAL A 286 -19.87 -6.41 1.55
C VAL A 286 -18.39 -6.04 1.43
N CYS A 287 -17.75 -6.47 0.34
CA CYS A 287 -16.34 -6.24 0.06
C CYS A 287 -16.19 -5.48 -1.26
N GLN A 288 -15.42 -4.39 -1.25
CA GLN A 288 -15.06 -3.60 -2.44
C GLN A 288 -13.55 -3.74 -2.68
N ILE A 289 -13.12 -3.88 -3.93
CA ILE A 289 -11.70 -3.92 -4.30
C ILE A 289 -11.03 -2.55 -4.05
#